data_AF-A0A5R9GBB5-F1
#
_entry.id   AF-A0A5R9GBB5-F1
#
_cell.length_a   1.000
_cell.length_b   1.000
_cell.length_c   1.000
_cell.angle_alpha   90.00
_cell.angle_beta   90.00
_cell.angle_gamma   90.00
#
_symmetry.space_group_name_H-M   'P 1'
#
loop_
_entity.id
_entity.type
_entity.pdbx_description
1 polymer ?
#
loop_
_entity_poly.entity_id
_entity_poly.type
_entity_poly.pdbx_seq_one_letter_code
_entity_poly.pdbx_strand_id
1 'polypeptide(L)'
;MKCSIRSMLLAVALLLLVPQQVGAYSYGDPNQEVIAEAMKEMIAKLPSGAPDWTAVGDIYKVHRPEIESHFGASVATTLDADIQAEDKERFLSNYKALLVLNLARRFEYANKDVKDYSAAKLLLAKAKGTYDVLQPYVADDATDAAVRTAFDEALAALGNPGLFGVGEQPVDPETFKARTDLILSKLKPLFKLQAAAAEQPTAAEPAKPTPAAPAKSEPAKTTEPAKTEPSKTTADSQKPAASEPKAEVEPAKQEEPAKTAGPEEAQPEQEATPTEAQAETEIAPAAVEEAAPEQDAAAATAETTTAAAEPAPEAAGHAPMERQSRTNPMVSVAVIGAVAIAAAGGIVYAKKRKLF
;
A
#
# COMPACT_ATOMS: atom_id res chain seq x y z
N MET A 1 36.55 -11.56 40.31
CA MET A 1 35.13 -11.55 39.86
C MET A 1 34.57 -10.15 39.56
N LYS A 2 35.01 -9.05 40.20
CA LYS A 2 34.46 -7.69 39.95
C LYS A 2 34.75 -7.08 38.55
N CYS A 3 35.77 -7.57 37.83
CA CYS A 3 36.11 -7.08 36.49
C CYS A 3 35.14 -7.58 35.40
N SER A 4 34.61 -8.79 35.56
CA SER A 4 33.72 -9.41 34.56
C SER A 4 32.34 -8.76 34.49
N ILE A 5 31.81 -8.28 35.62
CA ILE A 5 30.50 -7.62 35.68
C ILE A 5 30.51 -6.25 34.99
N ARG A 6 31.61 -5.50 35.10
CA ARG A 6 31.73 -4.17 34.45
C ARG A 6 31.84 -4.28 32.94
N SER A 7 32.61 -5.25 32.43
CA SER A 7 32.69 -5.52 31.00
C SER A 7 31.37 -6.04 30.43
N MET A 8 30.63 -6.86 31.18
CA MET A 8 29.31 -7.33 30.78
C MET A 8 28.28 -6.19 30.74
N LEU A 9 28.28 -5.29 31.72
CA LEU A 9 27.40 -4.11 31.72
C LEU A 9 27.73 -3.14 30.58
N LEU A 10 29.02 -2.97 30.25
CA LEU A 10 29.45 -2.12 29.13
C LEU A 10 29.05 -2.74 27.77
N ALA A 11 29.15 -4.06 27.62
CA ALA A 11 28.73 -4.77 26.41
C ALA A 11 27.20 -4.71 26.22
N VAL A 12 26.43 -4.85 27.29
CA VAL A 12 24.96 -4.67 27.25
C VAL A 12 24.59 -3.21 26.96
N ALA A 13 25.30 -2.25 27.54
CA ALA A 13 25.09 -0.83 27.23
C ALA A 13 25.39 -0.50 25.77
N LEU A 14 26.45 -1.06 25.17
CA LEU A 14 26.76 -0.90 23.75
C LEU A 14 25.70 -1.54 22.83
N LEU A 15 25.08 -2.65 23.24
CA LEU A 15 24.01 -3.29 22.47
C LEU A 15 22.74 -2.43 22.39
N LEU A 16 22.51 -1.56 23.39
CA LEU A 16 21.38 -0.63 23.44
C LEU A 16 21.61 0.65 22.61
N LEU A 17 22.85 0.89 22.14
CA LEU A 17 23.21 2.02 21.28
C LEU A 17 23.05 1.71 19.79
N VAL A 18 22.73 0.47 19.42
CA VAL A 18 22.39 0.16 18.02
C VAL A 18 21.06 0.84 17.72
N PRO A 19 21.00 1.77 16.75
CA PRO A 19 19.73 2.38 16.36
C PRO A 19 18.82 1.26 15.88
N GLN A 20 17.85 0.90 16.72
CA GLN A 20 16.69 0.15 16.28
C GLN A 20 16.01 1.09 15.30
N GLN A 21 16.16 0.83 14.00
CA GLN A 21 15.28 1.41 13.00
C GLN A 21 13.90 0.84 13.29
N VAL A 22 13.22 1.43 14.28
CA VAL A 22 11.78 1.41 14.35
C VAL A 22 11.39 2.13 13.08
N GLY A 23 11.10 1.36 12.03
CA GLY A 23 10.29 1.86 10.95
C GLY A 23 9.08 2.43 11.65
N ALA A 24 9.01 3.75 11.75
CA ALA A 24 7.83 4.42 12.23
C ALA A 24 6.76 3.90 11.28
N TYR A 25 6.02 2.90 11.74
CA TYR A 25 4.89 2.34 11.04
C TYR A 25 4.02 3.56 10.90
N SER A 26 4.07 4.16 9.70
CA SER A 26 3.46 5.46 9.46
C SER A 26 2.07 5.29 10.01
N TYR A 27 1.71 6.06 11.04
CA TYR A 27 0.31 6.25 11.41
C TYR A 27 -0.25 7.05 10.23
N GLY A 28 -0.37 6.33 9.12
CA GLY A 28 -0.37 6.85 7.78
C GLY A 28 -1.63 7.65 7.63
N ASP A 29 -1.55 8.64 6.77
CA ASP A 29 -2.77 9.21 6.22
C ASP A 29 -3.72 8.05 5.90
N PRO A 30 -4.90 7.96 6.54
CA PRO A 30 -5.80 6.83 6.36
C PRO A 30 -6.27 6.68 4.91
N ASN A 31 -6.05 7.71 4.10
CA ASN A 31 -6.35 7.75 2.68
C ASN A 31 -5.21 7.21 1.81
N GLN A 32 -4.01 6.98 2.36
CA GLN A 32 -2.92 6.32 1.65
C GLN A 32 -3.17 4.82 1.54
N GLU A 33 -2.79 4.26 0.39
CA GLU A 33 -2.95 2.85 0.07
C GLU A 33 -1.56 2.22 -0.02
N VAL A 34 -1.32 1.18 0.78
CA VAL A 34 0.02 0.63 1.00
C VAL A 34 0.68 0.07 -0.27
N ILE A 35 -0.09 -0.51 -1.19
CA ILE A 35 0.43 -1.01 -2.47
C ILE A 35 0.79 0.17 -3.39
N ALA A 36 0.02 1.25 -3.34
CA ALA A 36 0.30 2.48 -4.08
C ALA A 36 1.51 3.26 -3.54
N GLU A 37 1.65 3.37 -2.21
CA GLU A 37 2.83 3.99 -1.60
C GLU A 37 4.10 3.19 -1.88
N ALA A 38 4.04 1.86 -1.83
CA ALA A 38 5.15 1.00 -2.21
C ALA A 38 5.64 1.28 -3.65
N MET A 39 4.74 1.60 -4.59
CA MET A 39 5.14 1.97 -5.95
C MET A 39 6.04 3.21 -5.97
N LYS A 40 5.71 4.24 -5.17
CA LYS A 40 6.50 5.47 -5.10
C LYS A 40 7.90 5.16 -4.56
N GLU A 41 7.97 4.35 -3.51
CA GLU A 41 9.23 3.93 -2.92
C GLU A 41 10.08 3.14 -3.94
N MET A 42 9.49 2.19 -4.65
CA MET A 42 10.19 1.41 -5.68
C MET A 42 10.63 2.27 -6.88
N ILE A 43 9.81 3.21 -7.34
CA ILE A 43 10.20 4.15 -8.40
C ILE A 43 11.41 4.99 -7.98
N ALA A 44 11.47 5.43 -6.71
CA ALA A 44 12.61 6.17 -6.19
C ALA A 44 13.92 5.35 -6.20
N LYS A 45 13.81 4.01 -6.24
CA LYS A 45 14.95 3.09 -6.40
C LYS A 45 15.29 2.77 -7.86
N LEU A 46 14.53 3.28 -8.83
CA LEU A 46 14.73 3.04 -10.26
C LEU A 46 15.13 4.31 -11.01
N PRO A 47 16.16 5.09 -10.61
CA PRO A 47 16.62 6.24 -11.40
C PRO A 47 17.19 5.78 -12.74
N SER A 48 17.20 6.65 -13.75
CA SER A 48 17.57 6.27 -15.13
C SER A 48 19.02 5.80 -15.33
N GLY A 49 19.93 6.01 -14.37
CA GLY A 49 21.35 5.68 -14.52
C GLY A 49 21.87 4.51 -13.66
N ALA A 50 21.26 4.25 -12.51
CA ALA A 50 21.68 3.19 -11.59
C ALA A 50 20.47 2.64 -10.81
N PRO A 51 19.63 1.80 -11.43
CA PRO A 51 18.54 1.12 -10.76
C PRO A 51 19.04 0.23 -9.62
N ASP A 52 18.42 0.33 -8.44
CA ASP A 52 18.66 -0.55 -7.30
C ASP A 52 17.55 -1.60 -7.21
N TRP A 53 17.68 -2.64 -8.04
CA TRP A 53 16.72 -3.75 -8.10
C TRP A 53 16.67 -4.60 -6.84
N THR A 54 17.75 -4.60 -6.04
CA THR A 54 17.75 -5.27 -4.74
C THR A 54 16.80 -4.56 -3.79
N ALA A 55 16.89 -3.23 -3.68
CA ALA A 55 15.96 -2.45 -2.87
C ALA A 55 14.51 -2.53 -3.38
N VAL A 56 14.29 -2.56 -4.70
CA VAL A 56 12.95 -2.80 -5.27
C VAL A 56 12.41 -4.16 -4.85
N GLY A 57 13.22 -5.22 -4.97
CA GLY A 57 12.86 -6.57 -4.55
C GLY A 57 12.52 -6.66 -3.06
N ASP A 58 13.28 -5.98 -2.21
CA ASP A 58 13.04 -5.93 -0.76
C ASP A 58 11.72 -5.23 -0.41
N ILE A 59 11.44 -4.07 -1.02
CA ILE A 59 10.16 -3.36 -0.84
C ILE A 59 9.00 -4.24 -1.34
N TYR A 60 9.11 -4.76 -2.57
CA TYR A 60 8.07 -5.58 -3.17
C TYR A 60 7.75 -6.83 -2.34
N LYS A 61 8.77 -7.51 -1.81
CA LYS A 61 8.61 -8.74 -1.02
C LYS A 61 7.73 -8.57 0.21
N VAL A 62 7.72 -7.37 0.82
CA VAL A 62 6.83 -7.05 1.95
C VAL A 62 5.35 -7.10 1.53
N HIS A 63 5.04 -6.66 0.32
CA HIS A 63 3.67 -6.53 -0.20
C HIS A 63 3.23 -7.71 -1.06
N ARG A 64 4.18 -8.52 -1.56
CA ARG A 64 3.92 -9.68 -2.41
C ARG A 64 2.82 -10.61 -1.86
N PRO A 65 2.78 -10.98 -0.56
CA PRO A 65 1.71 -11.84 -0.03
C PRO A 65 0.32 -11.22 -0.13
N GLU A 66 0.18 -9.90 0.09
CA GLU A 66 -1.09 -9.18 -0.08
C GLU A 66 -1.49 -9.14 -1.56
N ILE A 67 -0.52 -8.93 -2.46
CA ILE A 67 -0.76 -8.92 -3.90
C ILE A 67 -1.29 -10.28 -4.36
N GLU A 68 -0.63 -11.36 -3.94
CA GLU A 68 -1.02 -12.72 -4.27
C GLU A 68 -2.40 -13.08 -3.71
N SER A 69 -2.69 -12.73 -2.45
CA SER A 69 -3.97 -13.09 -1.81
C SER A 69 -5.17 -12.36 -2.40
N HIS A 70 -4.98 -11.15 -2.93
CA HIS A 70 -6.08 -10.31 -3.42
C HIS A 70 -6.21 -10.25 -4.94
N PHE A 71 -5.11 -10.42 -5.68
CA PHE A 71 -5.09 -10.31 -7.14
C PHE A 71 -4.66 -11.61 -7.83
N GLY A 72 -4.26 -12.62 -7.04
CA GLY A 72 -3.93 -13.96 -7.52
C GLY A 72 -2.44 -14.14 -7.80
N ALA A 73 -2.00 -15.40 -7.74
CA ALA A 73 -0.60 -15.79 -7.93
C ALA A 73 -0.02 -15.31 -9.27
N SER A 74 -0.82 -15.32 -10.35
CA SER A 74 -0.39 -14.89 -11.68
C SER A 74 0.12 -13.44 -11.70
N VAL A 75 -0.54 -12.54 -10.97
CA VAL A 75 -0.12 -11.12 -10.87
C VAL A 75 1.18 -11.01 -10.09
N ALA A 76 1.29 -11.73 -8.97
CA ALA A 76 2.52 -11.75 -8.17
C ALA A 76 3.71 -12.31 -8.99
N THR A 77 3.54 -13.45 -9.66
CA THR A 77 4.59 -14.06 -10.48
C THR A 77 5.00 -13.21 -11.67
N THR A 78 4.07 -12.41 -12.21
CA THR A 78 4.39 -11.47 -13.30
C THR A 78 5.35 -10.39 -12.80
N LEU A 79 5.08 -9.79 -11.64
CA LEU A 79 5.96 -8.80 -11.03
C LEU A 79 7.28 -9.40 -10.54
N ASP A 80 7.27 -10.64 -10.03
CA ASP A 80 8.49 -11.39 -9.71
C ASP A 80 9.40 -11.47 -10.94
N ALA A 81 8.84 -11.85 -12.10
CA ALA A 81 9.60 -11.98 -13.35
C ALA A 81 10.10 -10.63 -13.87
N ASP A 82 9.35 -9.54 -13.67
CA ASP A 82 9.78 -8.20 -14.07
C ASP A 82 10.98 -7.71 -13.23
N ILE A 83 10.94 -7.95 -11.93
CA ILE A 83 12.04 -7.61 -11.01
C ILE A 83 13.27 -8.46 -11.30
N GLN A 84 13.10 -9.77 -11.52
CA GLN A 84 14.21 -10.67 -11.86
C GLN A 84 14.86 -10.34 -13.20
N ALA A 85 14.07 -9.90 -14.18
CA ALA A 85 14.55 -9.49 -15.49
C ALA A 85 15.13 -8.07 -15.49
N GLU A 86 15.05 -7.34 -14.36
CA GLU A 86 15.45 -5.94 -14.27
C GLU A 86 14.78 -5.04 -15.33
N ASP A 87 13.55 -5.39 -15.72
CA ASP A 87 12.81 -4.75 -16.81
C ASP A 87 11.97 -3.60 -16.23
N LYS A 88 12.59 -2.41 -16.16
CA LYS A 88 11.96 -1.21 -15.58
C LYS A 88 10.64 -0.85 -16.25
N GLU A 89 10.59 -0.90 -17.58
CA GLU A 89 9.39 -0.48 -18.32
C GLU A 89 8.24 -1.45 -18.09
N ARG A 90 8.51 -2.75 -18.17
CA ARG A 90 7.51 -3.80 -17.94
C ARG A 90 7.06 -3.83 -16.49
N PHE A 91 7.99 -3.75 -15.53
CA PHE A 91 7.69 -3.66 -14.10
C PHE A 91 6.74 -2.48 -13.82
N LEU A 92 7.08 -1.28 -14.28
CA LEU A 92 6.25 -0.09 -14.02
C LEU A 92 4.90 -0.17 -14.74
N SER A 93 4.84 -0.74 -15.94
CA SER A 93 3.59 -0.98 -16.66
C SER A 93 2.67 -1.94 -15.89
N ASN A 94 3.20 -3.09 -15.47
CA ASN A 94 2.47 -4.11 -14.72
C ASN A 94 2.06 -3.65 -13.32
N TYR A 95 2.90 -2.87 -12.65
CA TYR A 95 2.56 -2.33 -11.34
C TYR A 95 1.43 -1.29 -11.44
N LYS A 96 1.40 -0.46 -12.48
CA LYS A 96 0.25 0.45 -12.74
C LYS A 96 -1.03 -0.33 -13.01
N ALA A 97 -0.96 -1.44 -13.74
CA ALA A 97 -2.11 -2.33 -13.94
C ALA A 97 -2.59 -2.94 -12.61
N LEU A 98 -1.67 -3.35 -11.74
CA LEU A 98 -1.97 -3.78 -10.36
C LEU A 98 -2.70 -2.68 -9.57
N LEU A 99 -2.30 -1.41 -9.67
CA LEU A 99 -3.01 -0.31 -9.01
C LEU A 99 -4.45 -0.16 -9.52
N VAL A 100 -4.71 -0.38 -10.81
CA VAL A 100 -6.09 -0.41 -11.34
C VAL A 100 -6.89 -1.61 -10.80
N LEU A 101 -6.27 -2.77 -10.60
CA LEU A 101 -6.91 -3.90 -9.91
C LEU A 101 -7.22 -3.56 -8.44
N ASN A 102 -6.32 -2.83 -7.77
CA ASN A 102 -6.56 -2.36 -6.40
C ASN A 102 -7.75 -1.39 -6.34
N LEU A 103 -7.85 -0.42 -7.26
CA LEU A 103 -9.03 0.45 -7.40
C LEU A 103 -10.32 -0.37 -7.50
N ALA A 104 -10.33 -1.37 -8.40
CA ALA A 104 -11.50 -2.22 -8.60
C ALA A 104 -11.90 -2.96 -7.31
N ARG A 105 -10.93 -3.52 -6.57
CA ARG A 105 -11.15 -4.16 -5.27
C ARG A 105 -11.76 -3.20 -4.25
N ARG A 106 -11.22 -1.98 -4.14
CA ARG A 106 -11.70 -0.97 -3.19
C ARG A 106 -13.14 -0.56 -3.51
N PHE A 107 -13.45 -0.33 -4.77
CA PHE A 107 -14.81 -0.02 -5.21
C PHE A 107 -15.77 -1.19 -4.97
N GLU A 108 -15.36 -2.42 -5.24
CA GLU A 108 -16.20 -3.60 -4.98
C GLU A 108 -16.57 -3.69 -3.49
N TYR A 109 -15.60 -3.50 -2.59
CA TYR A 109 -15.87 -3.55 -1.15
C TYR A 109 -16.69 -2.36 -0.66
N ALA A 110 -16.47 -1.17 -1.22
CA ALA A 110 -17.29 0.01 -0.90
C ALA A 110 -18.75 -0.17 -1.37
N ASN A 111 -18.96 -0.83 -2.51
CA ASN A 111 -20.29 -1.13 -3.03
C ASN A 111 -21.04 -2.18 -2.18
N LYS A 112 -20.35 -3.17 -1.62
CA LYS A 112 -20.97 -4.22 -0.79
C LYS A 112 -21.70 -3.65 0.42
N ASP A 113 -21.09 -2.68 1.10
CA ASP A 113 -21.62 -2.05 2.30
C ASP A 113 -21.72 -0.52 2.13
N VAL A 114 -22.24 -0.05 0.98
CA VAL A 114 -22.30 1.39 0.64
C VAL A 114 -23.08 2.24 1.66
N LYS A 115 -23.96 1.61 2.45
CA LYS A 115 -24.73 2.25 3.53
C LYS A 115 -23.89 2.55 4.77
N ASP A 116 -22.77 1.84 4.98
CA ASP A 116 -21.80 2.23 6.00
C ASP A 116 -20.96 3.38 5.44
N TYR A 117 -21.45 4.60 5.67
CA TYR A 117 -20.81 5.83 5.20
C TYR A 117 -19.32 5.88 5.56
N SER A 118 -18.95 5.48 6.79
CA SER A 118 -17.57 5.61 7.27
C SER A 118 -16.66 4.61 6.57
N ALA A 119 -17.10 3.35 6.44
CA ALA A 119 -16.33 2.32 5.75
C ALA A 119 -16.21 2.61 4.25
N ALA A 120 -17.32 2.94 3.59
CA ALA A 120 -17.35 3.23 2.16
C ALA A 120 -16.54 4.49 1.80
N LYS A 121 -16.64 5.55 2.62
CA LYS A 121 -15.82 6.77 2.44
C LYS A 121 -14.34 6.50 2.59
N LEU A 122 -13.94 5.70 3.58
CA LEU A 122 -12.53 5.32 3.76
C LEU A 122 -12.00 4.52 2.56
N LEU A 123 -12.79 3.57 2.04
CA LEU A 123 -12.41 2.79 0.86
C LEU A 123 -12.31 3.67 -0.39
N LEU A 124 -13.25 4.60 -0.58
CA LEU A 124 -13.22 5.56 -1.67
C LEU A 124 -12.01 6.49 -1.56
N ALA A 125 -11.70 6.96 -0.35
CA ALA A 125 -10.52 7.81 -0.12
C ALA A 125 -9.20 7.07 -0.41
N LYS A 126 -9.09 5.80 -0.02
CA LYS A 126 -7.95 4.94 -0.39
C LYS A 126 -7.85 4.72 -1.89
N ALA A 127 -8.98 4.48 -2.56
CA ALA A 127 -9.00 4.37 -4.01
C ALA A 127 -8.56 5.70 -4.66
N LYS A 128 -8.99 6.84 -4.15
CA LYS A 128 -8.51 8.14 -4.61
C LYS A 128 -7.01 8.30 -4.38
N GLY A 129 -6.48 7.90 -3.22
CA GLY A 129 -5.04 7.88 -2.94
C GLY A 129 -4.26 7.00 -3.94
N THR A 130 -4.78 5.82 -4.28
CA THR A 130 -4.22 4.98 -5.36
C THR A 130 -4.24 5.70 -6.71
N TYR A 131 -5.34 6.39 -7.03
CA TYR A 131 -5.45 7.16 -8.27
C TYR A 131 -4.45 8.33 -8.32
N ASP A 132 -4.23 9.03 -7.21
CA ASP A 132 -3.27 10.14 -7.14
C ASP A 132 -1.83 9.67 -7.49
N VAL A 133 -1.50 8.37 -7.25
CA VAL A 133 -0.24 7.75 -7.71
C VAL A 133 -0.25 7.45 -9.21
N LEU A 134 -1.40 7.07 -9.77
CA LEU A 134 -1.57 6.81 -11.19
C LEU A 134 -1.68 8.07 -12.04
N GLN A 135 -2.14 9.19 -11.44
CA GLN A 135 -2.45 10.45 -12.10
C GLN A 135 -1.35 10.94 -13.05
N PRO A 136 -0.04 10.93 -12.68
CA PRO A 136 1.03 11.38 -13.57
C PRO A 136 1.22 10.51 -14.83
N TYR A 137 0.57 9.35 -14.89
CA TYR A 137 0.65 8.40 -16.00
C TYR A 137 -0.63 8.32 -16.83
N VAL A 138 -1.64 9.13 -16.51
CA VAL A 138 -2.83 9.29 -17.34
C VAL A 138 -2.46 10.24 -18.49
N ALA A 139 -2.72 9.80 -19.73
CA ALA A 139 -2.15 10.43 -20.92
C ALA A 139 -2.79 11.77 -21.32
N ASP A 140 -4.03 12.01 -20.91
CA ASP A 140 -4.79 13.20 -21.31
C ASP A 140 -5.57 13.81 -20.14
N ASP A 141 -5.59 15.15 -20.10
CA ASP A 141 -6.23 15.94 -19.05
C ASP A 141 -7.75 15.73 -18.99
N ALA A 142 -8.38 15.34 -20.10
CA ALA A 142 -9.81 15.08 -20.14
C ALA A 142 -10.17 13.79 -19.38
N THR A 143 -9.36 12.74 -19.53
CA THR A 143 -9.48 11.52 -18.73
C THR A 143 -9.22 11.81 -17.25
N ASP A 144 -8.19 12.60 -16.92
CA ASP A 144 -7.92 13.01 -15.52
C ASP A 144 -9.11 13.74 -14.91
N ALA A 145 -9.59 14.79 -15.57
CA ALA A 145 -10.73 15.57 -15.12
C ALA A 145 -11.99 14.72 -14.93
N ALA A 146 -12.27 13.80 -15.87
CA ALA A 146 -13.41 12.90 -15.77
C ALA A 146 -13.30 11.94 -14.58
N VAL A 147 -12.11 11.38 -14.33
CA VAL A 147 -11.89 10.47 -13.19
C VAL A 147 -12.01 11.21 -11.86
N ARG A 148 -11.42 12.41 -11.74
CA ARG A 148 -11.53 13.24 -10.53
C ARG A 148 -12.97 13.63 -10.23
N THR A 149 -13.69 14.09 -11.26
CA THR A 149 -15.12 14.40 -11.14
C THR A 149 -15.92 13.19 -10.68
N ALA A 150 -15.63 12.00 -11.24
CA ALA A 150 -16.31 10.77 -10.84
C ALA A 150 -16.02 10.37 -9.38
N PHE A 151 -14.81 10.64 -8.86
CA PHE A 151 -14.53 10.45 -7.43
C PHE A 151 -15.35 11.40 -6.55
N ASP A 152 -15.47 12.66 -6.94
CA ASP A 152 -16.25 13.65 -6.20
C ASP A 152 -17.76 13.31 -6.21
N GLU A 153 -18.28 12.89 -7.37
CA GLU A 153 -19.67 12.44 -7.52
C GLU A 153 -19.93 11.12 -6.77
N ALA A 154 -18.98 10.19 -6.76
CA ALA A 154 -19.08 8.98 -5.95
C ALA A 154 -19.11 9.34 -4.45
N LEU A 155 -18.27 10.28 -4.00
CA LEU A 155 -18.27 10.72 -2.61
C LEU A 155 -19.62 11.36 -2.23
N ALA A 156 -20.18 12.20 -3.11
CA ALA A 156 -21.50 12.79 -2.91
C ALA A 156 -22.60 11.71 -2.84
N ALA A 157 -22.51 10.68 -3.69
CA ALA A 157 -23.46 9.56 -3.73
C ALA A 157 -23.42 8.66 -2.47
N LEU A 158 -22.34 8.70 -1.67
CA LEU A 158 -22.35 8.05 -0.36
C LEU A 158 -23.32 8.71 0.64
N GLY A 159 -23.83 9.90 0.32
CA GLY A 159 -24.68 10.68 1.19
C GLY A 159 -23.92 11.31 2.35
N ASN A 160 -24.64 11.64 3.41
CA ASN A 160 -24.08 12.20 4.63
C ASN A 160 -24.99 11.79 5.80
N PRO A 161 -24.50 11.09 6.84
CA PRO A 161 -25.34 10.73 7.99
C PRO A 161 -25.79 11.96 8.81
N GLY A 162 -25.19 13.13 8.59
CA GLY A 162 -25.50 14.35 9.34
C GLY A 162 -24.98 14.29 10.78
N LEU A 163 -24.98 15.45 11.44
CA LEU A 163 -24.67 15.53 12.87
C LEU A 163 -25.99 15.40 13.63
N PHE A 164 -26.22 14.26 14.28
CA PHE A 164 -27.49 13.93 14.94
C PHE A 164 -28.70 13.98 13.98
N GLY A 165 -28.50 13.61 12.71
CA GLY A 165 -29.54 13.65 11.66
C GLY A 165 -29.76 15.03 11.03
N VAL A 166 -29.15 16.10 11.56
CA VAL A 166 -29.18 17.41 10.89
C VAL A 166 -28.23 17.38 9.69
N GLY A 167 -28.78 17.70 8.51
CA GLY A 167 -28.03 17.68 7.25
C GLY A 167 -27.85 16.27 6.66
N GLU A 168 -28.69 15.31 7.06
CA GLU A 168 -28.70 13.98 6.47
C GLU A 168 -28.94 14.05 4.96
N GLN A 169 -28.15 13.30 4.21
CA GLN A 169 -28.33 13.05 2.78
C GLN A 169 -28.38 11.54 2.58
N PRO A 170 -29.41 11.01 1.91
CA PRO A 170 -29.51 9.58 1.68
C PRO A 170 -28.38 9.11 0.77
N VAL A 171 -27.95 7.88 0.99
CA VAL A 171 -27.04 7.19 0.07
C VAL A 171 -27.75 6.92 -1.25
N ASP A 172 -27.01 7.09 -2.36
CA ASP A 172 -27.39 6.73 -3.72
C ASP A 172 -26.45 5.63 -4.25
N PRO A 173 -26.79 4.35 -4.01
CA PRO A 173 -25.97 3.21 -4.45
C PRO A 173 -25.79 3.13 -5.96
N GLU A 174 -26.79 3.55 -6.73
CA GLU A 174 -26.77 3.44 -8.20
C GLU A 174 -25.78 4.45 -8.78
N THR A 175 -25.84 5.70 -8.31
CA THR A 175 -24.85 6.71 -8.71
C THR A 175 -23.45 6.32 -8.23
N PHE A 176 -23.29 5.87 -6.97
CA PHE A 176 -21.98 5.43 -6.47
C PHE A 176 -21.37 4.34 -7.36
N LYS A 177 -22.16 3.33 -7.72
CA LYS A 177 -21.73 2.26 -8.62
C LYS A 177 -21.40 2.77 -10.01
N ALA A 178 -22.28 3.59 -10.61
CA ALA A 178 -22.07 4.13 -11.94
C ALA A 178 -20.78 4.96 -12.04
N ARG A 179 -20.47 5.77 -11.02
CA ARG A 179 -19.24 6.58 -10.99
C ARG A 179 -17.99 5.74 -10.78
N THR A 180 -18.03 4.75 -9.89
CA THR A 180 -16.89 3.84 -9.70
C THR A 180 -16.62 2.98 -10.95
N ASP A 181 -17.67 2.53 -11.64
CA ASP A 181 -17.55 1.83 -12.93
C ASP A 181 -16.98 2.74 -14.02
N LEU A 182 -17.40 4.01 -14.08
CA LEU A 182 -16.85 5.01 -15.00
C LEU A 182 -15.34 5.16 -14.81
N ILE A 183 -14.87 5.31 -13.56
CA ILE A 183 -13.44 5.40 -13.23
C ILE A 183 -12.69 4.18 -13.81
N LEU A 184 -13.18 2.97 -13.54
CA LEU A 184 -12.53 1.76 -14.04
C LEU A 184 -12.57 1.65 -15.56
N SER A 185 -13.66 2.08 -16.21
CA SER A 185 -13.80 2.06 -17.67
C SER A 185 -12.78 2.96 -18.37
N LYS A 186 -12.42 4.08 -17.73
CA LYS A 186 -11.40 5.03 -18.22
C LYS A 186 -9.98 4.52 -18.01
N LEU A 187 -9.70 3.89 -16.87
CA LEU A 187 -8.33 3.50 -16.49
C LEU A 187 -7.90 2.13 -17.02
N LYS A 188 -8.79 1.12 -17.06
CA LYS A 188 -8.45 -0.24 -17.51
C LYS A 188 -7.84 -0.30 -18.93
N PRO A 189 -8.30 0.49 -19.93
CA PRO A 189 -7.69 0.47 -21.26
C PRO A 189 -6.25 0.99 -21.29
N LEU A 190 -5.89 1.89 -20.35
CA LEU A 190 -4.58 2.54 -20.28
C LEU A 190 -3.52 1.66 -19.62
N PHE A 191 -3.94 0.83 -18.65
CA PHE A 191 -3.03 0.05 -17.83
C PHE A 191 -3.38 -1.44 -17.91
N LYS A 192 -2.74 -2.14 -18.86
CA LYS A 192 -2.96 -3.57 -19.09
C LYS A 192 -1.83 -4.38 -18.50
N LEU A 193 -2.18 -5.43 -17.77
CA LEU A 193 -1.20 -6.39 -17.29
C LEU A 193 -0.61 -7.16 -18.48
N GLN A 194 0.70 -7.04 -18.65
CA GLN A 194 1.50 -7.79 -19.59
C GLN A 194 1.99 -9.04 -18.86
N ALA A 195 1.40 -10.19 -19.19
CA ALA A 195 1.83 -11.47 -18.62
C ALA A 195 3.34 -11.65 -18.84
N ALA A 196 4.01 -12.26 -17.86
CA ALA A 196 5.39 -12.67 -18.03
C ALA A 196 5.49 -13.43 -19.36
N ALA A 197 6.39 -12.99 -20.25
CA ALA A 197 6.73 -13.77 -21.42
C ALA A 197 7.22 -15.11 -20.85
N ALA A 198 6.46 -16.18 -21.06
CA ALA A 198 6.97 -17.51 -20.85
C ALA A 198 8.29 -17.55 -21.62
N GLU A 199 9.40 -17.83 -20.93
CA GLU A 199 10.65 -18.11 -21.61
C GLU A 199 10.31 -19.13 -22.69
N GLN A 200 10.29 -18.69 -23.95
CA GLN A 200 10.30 -19.65 -25.03
C GLN A 200 11.58 -20.42 -24.77
N PRO A 201 11.53 -21.76 -24.62
CA PRO A 201 12.75 -22.53 -24.64
C PRO A 201 13.41 -22.12 -25.96
N THR A 202 14.58 -21.50 -25.87
CA THR A 202 15.48 -21.30 -26.99
C THR A 202 15.63 -22.69 -27.56
N ALA A 203 14.88 -22.97 -28.62
CA ALA A 203 15.02 -24.18 -29.38
C ALA A 203 16.45 -24.12 -29.88
N ALA A 204 17.33 -24.86 -29.19
CA ALA A 204 18.64 -25.17 -29.68
C ALA A 204 18.40 -25.76 -31.07
N GLU A 205 18.71 -24.97 -32.08
CA GLU A 205 18.68 -25.36 -33.47
C GLU A 205 19.49 -26.66 -33.57
N PRO A 206 18.87 -27.79 -33.95
CA PRO A 206 19.59 -29.04 -34.02
C PRO A 206 20.62 -28.90 -35.13
N ALA A 207 21.89 -28.93 -34.73
CA ALA A 207 23.01 -28.97 -35.65
C ALA A 207 22.78 -30.10 -36.67
N LYS A 208 22.69 -29.68 -37.94
CA LYS A 208 22.56 -30.48 -39.14
C LYS A 208 23.59 -31.63 -39.13
N PRO A 209 23.19 -32.91 -39.22
CA PRO A 209 24.15 -34.00 -39.28
C PRO A 209 24.78 -34.05 -40.68
N THR A 210 26.11 -33.93 -40.73
CA THR A 210 26.93 -34.28 -41.90
C THR A 210 26.84 -35.80 -42.14
N PRO A 211 26.57 -36.26 -43.38
CA PRO A 211 26.47 -37.69 -43.66
C PRO A 211 27.87 -38.30 -43.85
N ALA A 212 28.21 -39.29 -43.04
CA ALA A 212 29.32 -40.21 -43.29
C ALA A 212 28.78 -41.62 -43.57
N ALA A 213 29.31 -42.21 -44.64
CA ALA A 213 28.96 -43.49 -45.24
C ALA A 213 29.31 -44.72 -44.36
N PRO A 214 28.79 -45.93 -44.71
CA PRO A 214 28.49 -47.00 -43.76
C PRO A 214 29.59 -48.07 -43.67
N ALA A 215 29.71 -48.72 -42.51
CA ALA A 215 30.31 -50.05 -42.42
C ALA A 215 29.87 -50.83 -41.17
N LYS A 216 29.15 -51.93 -41.45
CA LYS A 216 29.21 -53.29 -40.88
C LYS A 216 29.14 -53.58 -39.37
N SER A 217 28.38 -54.66 -39.15
CA SER A 217 27.84 -55.32 -37.98
C SER A 217 28.79 -56.19 -37.14
N GLU A 218 28.36 -56.39 -35.87
CA GLU A 218 28.51 -57.57 -34.97
C GLU A 218 29.82 -57.78 -34.16
N PRO A 219 29.82 -58.56 -33.04
CA PRO A 219 29.10 -58.32 -31.78
C PRO A 219 29.97 -58.53 -30.49
N ALA A 220 29.41 -58.10 -29.35
CA ALA A 220 29.59 -58.53 -27.96
C ALA A 220 30.93 -59.17 -27.47
N LYS A 221 31.54 -58.57 -26.44
CA LYS A 221 32.05 -59.32 -25.27
C LYS A 221 32.28 -58.47 -24.01
N THR A 222 31.80 -59.05 -22.92
CA THR A 222 31.97 -58.80 -21.49
C THR A 222 33.43 -58.60 -21.04
N THR A 223 33.67 -57.68 -20.10
CA THR A 223 34.54 -57.85 -18.90
C THR A 223 34.48 -56.64 -17.95
N GLU A 224 33.90 -56.85 -16.77
CA GLU A 224 34.37 -56.33 -15.46
C GLU A 224 35.75 -57.00 -15.13
N PRO A 225 36.52 -56.68 -14.04
CA PRO A 225 36.25 -55.73 -12.95
C PRO A 225 37.47 -54.95 -12.40
N ALA A 226 37.20 -54.22 -11.30
CA ALA A 226 38.11 -53.88 -10.19
C ALA A 226 39.10 -52.71 -10.43
N LYS A 227 39.53 -51.91 -9.45
CA LYS A 227 39.23 -51.63 -8.03
C LYS A 227 40.43 -50.76 -7.60
N THR A 228 40.25 -49.53 -7.11
CA THR A 228 41.08 -48.92 -6.04
C THR A 228 40.63 -47.48 -5.74
N GLU A 229 40.03 -47.36 -4.56
CA GLU A 229 40.18 -46.39 -3.46
C GLU A 229 41.16 -45.18 -3.52
N PRO A 230 41.00 -44.22 -2.59
CA PRO A 230 41.13 -42.78 -2.82
C PRO A 230 42.42 -42.18 -2.26
N SER A 231 42.71 -40.91 -2.61
CA SER A 231 43.70 -40.12 -1.89
C SER A 231 43.26 -38.67 -1.68
N LYS A 232 43.22 -38.29 -0.40
CA LYS A 232 43.22 -36.92 0.14
C LYS A 232 44.55 -36.24 -0.18
N THR A 233 44.54 -34.91 -0.39
CA THR A 233 45.61 -33.97 0.06
C THR A 233 45.01 -32.54 0.06
N THR A 234 44.76 -31.90 1.21
CA THR A 234 45.59 -30.88 1.92
C THR A 234 45.91 -29.66 1.04
N ALA A 235 45.22 -28.52 1.26
CA ALA A 235 45.70 -27.31 1.98
C ALA A 235 46.96 -26.66 1.39
N ASP A 236 46.87 -25.40 0.94
CA ASP A 236 47.53 -24.26 1.62
C ASP A 236 47.08 -22.92 1.00
N SER A 237 47.32 -21.87 1.77
CA SER A 237 46.99 -20.46 1.64
C SER A 237 47.85 -19.75 0.59
N GLN A 238 47.41 -18.57 0.12
CA GLN A 238 48.31 -17.41 0.03
C GLN A 238 47.59 -16.06 -0.17
N LYS A 239 47.99 -15.12 0.70
CA LYS A 239 47.90 -13.65 0.69
C LYS A 239 48.91 -13.09 -0.35
N PRO A 240 48.70 -11.91 -0.99
CA PRO A 240 49.32 -10.62 -0.56
C PRO A 240 48.39 -9.41 -0.82
N ALA A 241 48.28 -8.41 0.07
CA ALA A 241 49.14 -7.23 0.31
C ALA A 241 48.79 -5.96 -0.52
N ALA A 242 48.72 -4.84 0.21
CA ALA A 242 48.33 -3.47 -0.13
C ALA A 242 49.20 -2.74 -1.16
N SER A 243 48.66 -1.65 -1.73
CA SER A 243 49.36 -0.38 -2.07
C SER A 243 48.36 0.75 -2.38
N GLU A 244 48.45 1.87 -1.65
CA GLU A 244 47.96 3.21 -2.05
C GLU A 244 48.95 3.87 -3.03
N PRO A 245 48.60 5.00 -3.71
CA PRO A 245 49.02 6.31 -3.17
C PRO A 245 48.09 7.52 -3.40
N LYS A 246 48.40 8.58 -2.64
CA LYS A 246 47.91 9.97 -2.53
C LYS A 246 47.95 10.86 -3.81
N ALA A 247 47.03 11.85 -3.83
CA ALA A 247 47.24 13.30 -4.12
C ALA A 247 45.92 14.03 -3.73
N GLU A 248 45.78 14.97 -2.78
CA GLU A 248 46.38 16.30 -2.54
C GLU A 248 46.01 17.37 -3.60
N VAL A 249 44.92 18.11 -3.35
CA VAL A 249 44.72 19.53 -3.74
C VAL A 249 43.80 20.21 -2.71
N GLU A 250 44.26 21.33 -2.16
CA GLU A 250 43.55 22.28 -1.31
C GLU A 250 43.48 23.66 -2.05
N PRO A 251 42.87 24.73 -1.51
CA PRO A 251 41.46 25.10 -1.65
C PRO A 251 41.25 26.39 -2.49
N ALA A 252 40.01 26.61 -2.95
CA ALA A 252 39.58 27.90 -3.49
C ALA A 252 38.37 28.46 -2.71
N LYS A 253 38.46 29.78 -2.53
CA LYS A 253 37.73 30.71 -1.68
C LYS A 253 36.59 31.37 -2.47
N GLN A 254 35.51 31.79 -1.78
CA GLN A 254 34.45 32.78 -2.12
C GLN A 254 33.05 32.21 -1.81
N GLU A 255 32.05 32.93 -1.29
CA GLU A 255 31.87 34.25 -0.67
C GLU A 255 30.44 34.21 -0.07
N GLU A 256 30.22 34.85 1.09
CA GLU A 256 28.88 35.15 1.62
C GLU A 256 28.15 36.14 0.69
N PRO A 257 26.80 36.25 0.80
CA PRO A 257 26.32 37.41 1.54
C PRO A 257 25.09 37.16 2.44
N ALA A 258 25.22 37.71 3.65
CA ALA A 258 24.32 38.64 4.35
C ALA A 258 22.83 38.31 4.54
N LYS A 259 22.49 38.14 5.83
CA LYS A 259 21.22 38.54 6.46
C LYS A 259 21.06 40.07 6.45
N THR A 260 19.82 40.53 6.27
CA THR A 260 19.34 41.81 6.84
C THR A 260 17.92 41.62 7.39
N ALA A 261 17.70 42.22 8.55
CA ALA A 261 16.46 42.23 9.32
C ALA A 261 15.43 43.23 8.75
N GLY A 262 14.14 43.05 9.09
CA GLY A 262 13.09 44.08 8.96
C GLY A 262 13.23 45.18 10.04
N PRO A 263 12.17 45.89 10.47
CA PRO A 263 10.77 45.98 10.02
C PRO A 263 10.32 47.44 9.73
N GLU A 264 9.12 47.68 9.16
CA GLU A 264 8.42 48.96 9.38
C GLU A 264 6.89 48.79 9.27
N GLU A 265 6.21 49.24 10.33
CA GLU A 265 4.77 49.43 10.48
C GLU A 265 4.28 50.63 9.66
N ALA A 266 3.07 50.54 9.09
CA ALA A 266 2.10 51.64 9.10
C ALA A 266 0.71 51.14 8.60
N GLN A 267 -0.19 50.90 9.56
CA GLN A 267 -1.63 51.17 9.45
C GLN A 267 -1.86 52.68 9.72
N PRO A 268 -3.09 53.25 9.72
CA PRO A 268 -4.34 52.94 9.00
C PRO A 268 -5.00 54.23 8.41
N GLU A 269 -6.14 54.12 7.73
CA GLU A 269 -7.27 55.11 7.67
C GLU A 269 -8.35 54.50 6.76
N GLN A 270 -9.52 54.07 7.23
CA GLN A 270 -10.71 54.74 7.80
C GLN A 270 -11.83 54.96 6.76
N GLU A 271 -13.01 54.42 7.12
CA GLU A 271 -14.38 54.90 6.86
C GLU A 271 -14.87 54.95 5.39
N ALA A 272 -16.12 54.63 5.02
CA ALA A 272 -17.39 54.65 5.73
C ALA A 272 -18.42 53.70 5.06
N THR A 273 -19.30 53.09 5.86
CA THR A 273 -20.72 52.82 5.51
C THR A 273 -21.52 54.13 5.77
N PRO A 274 -22.73 54.39 5.23
CA PRO A 274 -23.89 53.47 5.21
C PRO A 274 -24.92 53.68 4.06
N THR A 275 -26.08 53.02 4.20
CA THR A 275 -27.44 53.45 3.75
C THR A 275 -28.07 52.66 2.59
N GLU A 276 -28.82 51.63 2.99
CA GLU A 276 -30.28 51.47 2.80
C GLU A 276 -30.96 52.15 1.59
N ALA A 277 -31.54 51.36 0.69
CA ALA A 277 -32.74 51.73 -0.06
C ALA A 277 -33.52 50.46 -0.46
N GLN A 278 -34.75 50.40 0.07
CA GLN A 278 -35.83 49.51 -0.34
C GLN A 278 -36.25 49.79 -1.80
N ALA A 279 -36.65 48.75 -2.52
CA ALA A 279 -37.63 48.88 -3.59
C ALA A 279 -38.46 47.60 -3.66
N GLU A 280 -39.73 47.77 -3.28
CA GLU A 280 -40.84 46.85 -3.48
C GLU A 280 -41.04 46.54 -4.97
N THR A 281 -41.40 45.29 -5.29
CA THR A 281 -42.29 45.00 -6.43
C THR A 281 -43.14 43.80 -6.08
N GLU A 282 -44.30 44.11 -5.49
CA GLU A 282 -45.64 43.65 -5.86
C GLU A 282 -45.73 42.45 -6.84
N ILE A 283 -46.13 41.28 -6.33
CA ILE A 283 -46.98 40.33 -7.08
C ILE A 283 -48.08 39.86 -6.14
N ALA A 284 -49.30 40.31 -6.43
CA ALA A 284 -50.55 39.91 -5.81
C ALA A 284 -51.04 38.55 -6.35
N PRO A 285 -52.00 37.89 -5.66
CA PRO A 285 -52.16 36.44 -5.65
C PRO A 285 -53.20 35.93 -6.65
N ALA A 286 -53.04 34.67 -7.09
CA ALA A 286 -54.10 33.91 -7.76
C ALA A 286 -54.75 32.93 -6.76
N ALA A 287 -56.07 33.05 -6.68
CA ALA A 287 -56.99 32.24 -5.88
C ALA A 287 -57.07 30.79 -6.39
N VAL A 288 -57.07 29.81 -5.49
CA VAL A 288 -58.24 29.02 -5.03
C VAL A 288 -59.05 28.38 -6.15
N GLU A 289 -58.95 27.05 -6.28
CA GLU A 289 -60.15 26.25 -6.53
C GLU A 289 -60.07 24.94 -5.72
N GLU A 290 -61.08 24.83 -4.86
CA GLU A 290 -61.38 23.80 -3.89
C GLU A 290 -62.42 22.87 -4.53
N ALA A 291 -62.15 21.58 -4.57
CA ALA A 291 -63.18 20.58 -4.86
C ALA A 291 -62.80 19.23 -4.21
N ALA A 292 -63.42 18.97 -3.07
CA ALA A 292 -63.75 17.66 -2.55
C ALA A 292 -65.26 17.71 -2.19
N PRO A 293 -65.96 16.61 -1.82
CA PRO A 293 -65.53 15.22 -1.75
C PRO A 293 -66.54 14.24 -2.41
N GLU A 294 -66.20 12.95 -2.49
CA GLU A 294 -67.18 11.90 -2.23
C GLU A 294 -66.49 10.63 -1.71
N GLN A 295 -67.02 10.14 -0.59
CA GLN A 295 -66.66 8.91 0.10
C GLN A 295 -67.29 7.73 -0.64
N ASP A 296 -66.60 6.59 -0.69
CA ASP A 296 -67.27 5.35 -0.31
C ASP A 296 -66.30 4.28 0.20
N ALA A 297 -66.82 3.53 1.15
CA ALA A 297 -66.11 2.60 2.02
C ALA A 297 -65.92 1.21 1.40
N ALA A 298 -64.84 0.51 1.78
CA ALA A 298 -64.90 -0.93 2.04
C ALA A 298 -63.69 -1.37 2.87
N ALA A 299 -64.00 -1.87 4.07
CA ALA A 299 -63.09 -2.55 4.97
C ALA A 299 -62.71 -3.95 4.43
N ALA A 300 -61.45 -4.35 4.62
CA ALA A 300 -61.08 -5.75 4.72
C ALA A 300 -59.83 -5.91 5.60
N THR A 301 -60.09 -6.40 6.81
CA THR A 301 -59.21 -7.05 7.77
C THR A 301 -58.38 -8.21 7.17
N ALA A 302 -57.09 -8.29 7.54
CA ALA A 302 -56.33 -9.53 7.74
C ALA A 302 -55.00 -9.16 8.44
N GLU A 303 -54.95 -9.24 9.76
CA GLU A 303 -54.40 -10.36 10.53
C GLU A 303 -52.89 -10.60 10.34
N THR A 304 -52.20 -10.22 11.41
CA THR A 304 -50.86 -10.63 11.81
C THR A 304 -50.74 -12.16 11.84
N THR A 305 -49.71 -12.72 11.21
CA THR A 305 -49.20 -14.05 11.58
C THR A 305 -47.68 -14.01 11.54
N THR A 306 -47.12 -14.04 12.74
CA THR A 306 -45.72 -14.34 13.03
C THR A 306 -45.49 -15.82 12.74
N ALA A 307 -44.63 -16.13 11.78
CA ALA A 307 -44.11 -17.49 11.59
C ALA A 307 -42.58 -17.42 11.57
N ALA A 308 -42.01 -17.93 12.66
CA ALA A 308 -40.61 -18.23 12.79
C ALA A 308 -40.20 -19.27 11.73
N ALA A 309 -39.16 -18.96 10.97
CA ALA A 309 -38.46 -19.93 10.14
C ALA A 309 -37.09 -20.19 10.76
N GLU A 310 -36.85 -21.44 11.15
CA GLU A 310 -35.55 -21.99 11.52
C GLU A 310 -34.53 -21.88 10.37
N PRO A 311 -33.22 -21.84 10.69
CA PRO A 311 -32.18 -21.53 9.72
C PRO A 311 -31.77 -22.76 8.89
N ALA A 312 -31.70 -22.58 7.58
CA ALA A 312 -31.07 -23.52 6.66
C ALA A 312 -29.58 -23.13 6.42
N PRO A 313 -28.72 -24.08 6.02
CA PRO A 313 -27.34 -24.17 6.49
C PRO A 313 -26.35 -23.26 5.77
N GLU A 314 -25.31 -22.91 6.52
CA GLU A 314 -24.12 -22.13 6.16
C GLU A 314 -23.52 -22.53 4.80
N ALA A 315 -23.48 -21.57 3.88
CA ALA A 315 -22.54 -21.59 2.77
C ALA A 315 -21.22 -20.99 3.24
N ALA A 316 -20.16 -21.78 3.07
CA ALA A 316 -18.81 -21.54 3.54
C ALA A 316 -18.19 -20.19 3.09
N GLY A 317 -17.64 -19.48 4.08
CA GLY A 317 -16.24 -19.00 4.03
C GLY A 317 -15.93 -17.75 3.21
N HIS A 318 -16.22 -16.57 3.77
CA HIS A 318 -15.35 -15.40 3.57
C HIS A 318 -14.91 -14.89 4.93
N ALA A 319 -13.59 -14.88 5.14
CA ALA A 319 -12.98 -14.55 6.42
C ALA A 319 -13.52 -13.19 6.90
N PRO A 320 -14.12 -13.12 8.11
CA PRO A 320 -14.37 -11.83 8.74
C PRO A 320 -13.02 -11.12 8.83
N MET A 321 -13.00 -9.79 8.69
CA MET A 321 -11.80 -9.01 9.01
C MET A 321 -11.47 -9.28 10.48
N GLU A 322 -10.65 -10.30 10.74
CA GLU A 322 -10.06 -10.57 12.03
C GLU A 322 -9.31 -9.29 12.39
N ARG A 323 -9.79 -8.61 13.43
CA ARG A 323 -8.96 -7.67 14.17
C ARG A 323 -7.90 -8.51 14.87
N GLN A 324 -6.87 -8.91 14.13
CA GLN A 324 -5.70 -9.56 14.69
C GLN A 324 -5.14 -8.64 15.76
N SER A 325 -5.24 -9.04 17.03
CA SER A 325 -4.51 -8.36 18.09
C SER A 325 -3.02 -8.59 17.83
N ARG A 326 -2.36 -7.64 17.16
CA ARG A 326 -0.92 -7.71 16.85
C ARG A 326 -0.02 -7.36 18.04
N THR A 327 -0.57 -7.37 19.26
CA THR A 327 0.21 -7.43 20.49
C THR A 327 0.66 -8.86 20.69
N ASN A 328 1.94 -9.15 20.41
CA ASN A 328 2.52 -10.43 20.80
C ASN A 328 2.49 -10.51 22.35
N PRO A 329 1.68 -11.40 22.95
CA PRO A 329 1.48 -11.43 24.39
C PRO A 329 2.79 -11.69 25.14
N MET A 330 3.73 -12.42 24.53
CA MET A 330 5.07 -12.64 25.09
C MET A 330 5.87 -11.34 25.18
N VAL A 331 5.75 -10.45 24.20
CA VAL A 331 6.47 -9.16 24.22
C VAL A 331 5.89 -8.25 25.30
N SER A 332 4.55 -8.21 25.44
CA SER A 332 3.90 -7.45 26.51
C SER A 332 4.30 -7.96 27.89
N VAL A 333 4.30 -9.27 28.11
CA VAL A 333 4.72 -9.88 29.38
C VAL A 333 6.20 -9.62 29.66
N ALA A 334 7.07 -9.70 28.64
CA ALA A 334 8.51 -9.45 28.80
C ALA A 334 8.80 -8.00 29.20
N VAL A 335 8.12 -7.01 28.59
CA VAL A 335 8.30 -5.59 28.93
C VAL A 335 7.81 -5.30 30.35
N ILE A 336 6.63 -5.80 30.72
CA ILE A 336 6.08 -5.62 32.08
C ILE A 336 7.00 -6.29 33.12
N GLY A 337 7.50 -7.49 32.83
CA GLY A 337 8.46 -8.19 33.68
C GLY A 337 9.77 -7.42 33.87
N ALA A 338 10.32 -6.86 32.78
CA ALA A 338 11.56 -6.08 32.83
C ALA A 338 11.42 -4.80 33.68
N VAL A 339 10.28 -4.09 33.57
CA VAL A 339 9.99 -2.89 34.37
C VAL A 339 9.86 -3.25 35.85
N ALA A 340 9.16 -4.34 36.18
CA ALA A 340 9.01 -4.79 37.55
C ALA A 340 10.36 -5.17 38.21
N ILE A 341 11.23 -5.85 37.46
CA ILE A 341 12.58 -6.22 37.92
C ILE A 341 13.44 -4.96 38.11
N ALA A 342 13.37 -3.99 37.20
CA ALA A 342 14.10 -2.74 37.32
C ALA A 342 13.65 -1.91 38.55
N ALA A 343 12.33 -1.84 38.80
CA ALA A 343 11.78 -1.17 39.96
C ALA A 343 12.19 -1.86 41.27
N ALA A 344 12.10 -3.19 41.35
CA ALA A 344 12.53 -3.96 42.51
C ALA A 344 14.05 -3.82 42.75
N GLY A 345 14.86 -3.86 41.69
CA GLY A 345 16.31 -3.63 41.75
C GLY A 345 16.65 -2.21 42.22
N GLY A 346 15.91 -1.20 41.75
CA GLY A 346 16.05 0.19 42.18
C GLY A 346 15.77 0.39 43.67
N ILE A 347 14.71 -0.24 44.19
CA ILE A 347 14.35 -0.17 45.62
C ILE A 347 15.43 -0.82 46.50
N VAL A 348 15.93 -2.01 46.10
CA VAL A 348 17.01 -2.69 46.83
C VAL A 348 18.31 -1.88 46.80
N TYR A 349 18.62 -1.25 45.67
CA TYR A 349 19.79 -0.40 45.53
C TYR A 349 19.69 0.88 46.37
N ALA A 350 18.53 1.54 46.37
CA ALA A 350 18.27 2.72 47.20
C ALA A 350 18.40 2.42 48.70
N LYS A 351 17.87 1.27 49.17
CA LYS A 351 18.04 0.80 50.54
C LYS A 351 19.51 0.57 50.92
N LYS A 352 20.31 -0.01 50.02
CA LYS A 352 21.76 -0.23 50.28
C LYS A 352 22.58 1.06 50.36
N ARG A 353 22.11 2.13 49.70
CA ARG A 353 22.77 3.44 49.67
C ARG A 353 22.29 4.40 50.76
N LYS A 354 21.32 4.00 51.60
CA LYS A 354 20.64 4.88 52.58
C LYS A 354 20.13 6.18 51.95
N LEU A 355 19.61 6.09 50.74
CA LEU A 355 19.01 7.23 50.03
C LEU A 355 17.59 7.54 50.52
N PHE A 356 17.02 6.67 51.37
CA PHE A 356 15.79 6.83 52.12
C PHE A 356 15.92 6.16 53.50
#